data_AF-A0A1I5VM27-F1
#
_entry.id   AF-A0A1I5VM27-F1
#
_cell.length_a   1.000
_cell.length_b   1.000
_cell.length_c   1.000
_cell.angle_alpha   90.00
_cell.angle_beta   90.00
_cell.angle_gamma   90.00
#
_symmetry.space_group_name_H-M   'P 1'
#
loop_
_entity.id
_entity.type
_entity.pdbx_description
1 polymer ?
#
loop_
_entity_poly.entity_id
_entity_poly.type
_entity_poly.pdbx_seq_one_letter_code
_entity_poly.pdbx_strand_id
1 'polypeptide(L)'
;MPRIRTAVALATALVALCPTVALPKPALRLDPAPQWREARNMQELMAILDDWLDVNSEWAQRTSTPLIRRVSEWEARARRGTTSSLQRGPLRGLYDPDTQEILLIEPWDPRNTEDVSTLLHEMIHHRQAPHHWYCPAAQELPAYRLQEAWLGERGLQAEVNWVAVVLDAGCTSRDIHPD
;
A
#
# COMPACT_ATOMS: atom_id res chain seq x y z
N MET A 1 -33.46 9.13 -76.05
CA MET A 1 -33.94 8.86 -74.68
C MET A 1 -34.75 7.56 -74.67
N PRO A 2 -34.20 6.45 -74.16
CA PRO A 2 -34.99 5.31 -73.71
C PRO A 2 -34.71 4.97 -72.23
N ARG A 3 -35.76 4.53 -71.53
CA ARG A 3 -35.71 3.95 -70.18
C ARG A 3 -35.18 2.52 -70.25
N ILE A 4 -34.26 2.15 -69.35
CA ILE A 4 -33.96 0.74 -69.04
C ILE A 4 -34.11 0.54 -67.54
N ARG A 5 -34.79 -0.56 -67.22
CA ARG A 5 -35.30 -1.00 -65.93
C ARG A 5 -34.22 -1.75 -65.13
N THR A 6 -34.43 -1.75 -63.81
CA THR A 6 -34.06 -2.77 -62.81
C THR A 6 -32.58 -3.08 -62.55
N ALA A 7 -32.14 -2.77 -61.33
CA ALA A 7 -31.47 -3.76 -60.47
C ALA A 7 -31.67 -3.35 -58.99
N VAL A 8 -32.59 -4.06 -58.31
CA VAL A 8 -32.64 -4.20 -56.85
C VAL A 8 -31.60 -5.24 -56.49
N ALA A 9 -30.69 -4.97 -55.54
CA ALA A 9 -30.00 -6.02 -54.78
C ALA A 9 -29.09 -5.48 -53.66
N LEU A 10 -29.36 -5.96 -52.45
CA LEU A 10 -28.47 -6.13 -51.28
C LEU A 10 -27.94 -4.88 -50.56
N ALA A 11 -28.78 -4.33 -49.68
CA ALA A 11 -28.30 -3.82 -48.40
C ALA A 11 -28.61 -4.88 -47.34
N THR A 12 -27.64 -5.75 -47.03
CA THR A 12 -27.77 -6.67 -45.89
C THR A 12 -26.41 -7.02 -45.32
N ALA A 13 -26.31 -6.78 -44.00
CA ALA A 13 -25.38 -7.38 -43.05
C ALA A 13 -23.89 -6.98 -43.11
N LEU A 14 -23.56 -5.89 -42.42
CA LEU A 14 -22.24 -5.67 -41.81
C LEU A 14 -22.37 -5.17 -40.36
N VAL A 15 -23.05 -5.95 -39.53
CA VAL A 15 -23.08 -5.76 -38.06
C VAL A 15 -23.02 -7.14 -37.40
N ALA A 16 -21.88 -7.83 -37.50
CA ALA A 16 -21.74 -9.15 -36.87
C ALA A 16 -20.31 -9.55 -36.47
N LEU A 17 -19.39 -8.60 -36.28
CA LEU A 17 -18.07 -8.90 -35.70
C LEU A 17 -17.59 -7.77 -34.78
N CYS A 18 -18.39 -7.41 -33.79
CA CYS A 18 -17.82 -6.87 -32.55
C CYS A 18 -17.72 -8.04 -31.59
N PRO A 19 -16.52 -8.53 -31.24
CA PRO A 19 -16.41 -9.41 -30.09
C PRO A 19 -16.96 -8.63 -28.91
N THR A 20 -18.02 -9.15 -28.29
CA THR A 20 -18.48 -8.67 -27.00
C THR A 20 -17.36 -8.97 -26.02
N VAL A 21 -16.48 -7.98 -25.83
CA VAL A 21 -15.54 -7.99 -24.71
C VAL A 21 -16.43 -8.03 -23.48
N ALA A 22 -16.60 -9.22 -22.90
CA ALA A 22 -17.25 -9.37 -21.62
C ALA A 22 -16.40 -8.55 -20.65
N LEU A 23 -16.94 -7.41 -20.19
CA LEU A 23 -16.33 -6.71 -19.07
C LEU A 23 -16.20 -7.74 -17.95
N PRO A 24 -15.00 -7.90 -17.36
CA PRO A 24 -14.88 -8.74 -16.18
C PRO A 24 -15.89 -8.21 -15.17
N LYS A 25 -16.83 -9.06 -14.75
CA LYS A 25 -17.67 -8.72 -13.60
C LYS A 25 -16.71 -8.36 -12.47
N PRO A 26 -16.86 -7.20 -11.82
CA PRO A 26 -16.08 -6.94 -10.63
C PRO A 26 -16.38 -8.09 -9.68
N ALA A 27 -15.38 -8.96 -9.49
CA ALA A 27 -15.45 -9.94 -8.43
C ALA A 27 -15.50 -9.11 -7.16
N LEU A 28 -16.65 -9.11 -6.49
CA LEU A 28 -16.78 -8.50 -5.18
C LEU A 28 -15.76 -9.20 -4.29
N ARG A 29 -14.58 -8.58 -4.10
CA ARG A 29 -13.59 -9.06 -3.15
C ARG A 29 -14.13 -8.70 -1.77
N LEU A 30 -14.80 -9.67 -1.17
CA LEU A 30 -15.14 -9.60 0.24
C LEU A 30 -13.81 -9.62 1.00
N ASP A 31 -13.63 -8.63 1.88
CA ASP A 31 -12.51 -8.59 2.82
C ASP A 31 -12.49 -9.93 3.58
N PRO A 32 -11.43 -10.76 3.44
CA PRO A 32 -11.39 -12.08 4.06
C PRO A 32 -11.30 -12.00 5.59
N ALA A 33 -10.93 -10.84 6.13
CA ALA A 33 -10.73 -10.60 7.55
C ALA A 33 -11.27 -9.21 7.93
N PRO A 34 -12.60 -9.00 7.94
CA PRO A 34 -13.19 -7.67 8.13
C PRO A 34 -13.14 -7.18 9.60
N GLN A 35 -12.68 -8.02 10.53
CA GLN A 35 -12.73 -7.74 11.97
C GLN A 35 -11.99 -6.45 12.39
N TRP A 36 -10.99 -6.01 11.62
CA TRP A 36 -10.26 -4.76 11.91
C TRP A 36 -11.18 -3.53 11.91
N ARG A 37 -12.28 -3.55 11.12
CA ARG A 37 -13.26 -2.45 11.05
C ARG A 37 -14.06 -2.29 12.33
N GLU A 38 -14.21 -3.39 13.07
CA GLU A 38 -14.99 -3.47 14.31
C GLU A 38 -14.11 -3.39 15.55
N ALA A 39 -12.80 -3.17 15.39
CA ALA A 39 -11.88 -2.99 16.51
C ALA A 39 -12.36 -1.83 17.39
N ARG A 40 -12.55 -2.09 18.68
CA ARG A 40 -13.13 -1.13 19.62
C ARG A 40 -12.11 -0.12 20.12
N ASN A 41 -10.83 -0.45 20.03
CA ASN A 41 -9.72 0.38 20.43
C ASN A 41 -8.46 0.00 19.64
N MET A 42 -7.41 0.81 19.84
CA MET A 42 -6.14 0.64 19.13
C MET A 42 -5.44 -0.69 19.47
N GLN A 43 -5.55 -1.16 20.72
CA GLN A 43 -4.92 -2.42 21.13
C GLN A 43 -5.54 -3.63 20.41
N GLU A 44 -6.87 -3.64 20.27
CA GLU A 44 -7.59 -4.67 19.52
C GLU A 44 -7.27 -4.60 18.02
N LEU A 45 -7.18 -3.40 17.45
CA LEU A 45 -6.76 -3.23 16.05
C LEU A 45 -5.36 -3.80 15.81
N MET A 46 -4.40 -3.46 16.68
CA MET A 46 -3.04 -3.98 16.60
C MET A 46 -3.01 -5.50 16.72
N ALA A 47 -3.76 -6.09 17.65
CA ALA A 47 -3.81 -7.55 17.80
C ALA A 47 -4.30 -8.24 16.51
N ILE A 48 -5.34 -7.68 15.87
CA ILE A 48 -5.86 -8.19 14.59
C ILE A 48 -4.82 -8.09 13.48
N LEU A 49 -4.06 -7.00 13.41
CA LEU A 49 -2.99 -6.83 12.42
C LEU A 49 -1.79 -7.73 12.71
N ASP A 50 -1.45 -7.94 13.98
CA ASP A 50 -0.41 -8.88 14.40
C ASP A 50 -0.77 -10.32 14.02
N ASP A 51 -2.03 -10.76 14.23
CA ASP A 51 -2.50 -12.08 13.80
C ASP A 51 -2.34 -12.26 12.27
N TRP A 52 -2.61 -11.21 11.48
CA TRP A 52 -2.40 -11.25 10.04
C TRP A 52 -0.90 -11.32 9.69
N LEU A 53 -0.05 -10.56 10.38
CA LEU A 53 1.40 -10.57 10.16
C LEU A 53 2.05 -11.90 10.55
N ASP A 54 1.54 -12.58 11.58
CA ASP A 54 2.02 -13.90 11.99
C ASP A 54 1.81 -14.96 10.91
N VAL A 55 0.79 -14.80 10.07
CA VAL A 55 0.50 -15.71 8.95
C VAL A 55 1.24 -15.31 7.67
N ASN A 56 1.41 -14.01 7.43
CA ASN A 56 1.83 -13.49 6.12
C ASN A 56 3.27 -12.95 6.07
N SER A 57 3.96 -12.85 7.20
CA SER A 57 5.32 -12.32 7.28
C SER A 57 6.31 -13.30 7.91
N GLU A 58 7.59 -13.16 7.56
CA GLU A 58 8.69 -13.86 8.22
C GLU A 58 9.13 -13.17 9.53
N TRP A 59 8.58 -11.98 9.81
CA TRP A 59 8.98 -11.15 10.94
C TRP A 59 8.17 -11.54 12.18
N ALA A 60 8.84 -12.16 13.15
CA ALA A 60 8.22 -12.53 14.41
C ALA A 60 7.71 -11.31 15.19
N GLN A 61 6.59 -11.48 15.90
CA GLN A 61 6.12 -10.48 16.85
C GLN A 61 7.18 -10.20 17.92
N ARG A 62 7.30 -8.94 18.32
CA ARG A 62 8.23 -8.53 19.38
C ARG A 62 7.57 -8.64 20.75
N THR A 63 8.39 -8.86 21.77
CA THR A 63 7.93 -8.91 23.17
C THR A 63 7.48 -7.54 23.68
N SER A 64 8.02 -6.45 23.14
CA SER A 64 7.55 -5.10 23.41
C SER A 64 6.45 -4.73 22.43
N THR A 65 5.37 -4.17 22.95
CA THR A 65 4.30 -3.58 22.14
C THR A 65 4.65 -2.13 21.82
N PRO A 66 4.57 -1.66 20.56
CA PRO A 66 4.89 -0.29 20.23
C PRO A 66 3.85 0.67 20.84
N LEU A 67 4.32 1.84 21.27
CA LEU A 67 3.44 2.92 21.73
C LEU A 67 2.87 3.66 20.52
N ILE A 68 1.56 3.86 20.47
CA ILE A 68 0.92 4.58 19.37
C ILE A 68 0.60 6.01 19.78
N ARG A 69 1.06 6.97 18.98
CA ARG A 69 0.75 8.39 19.14
C ARG A 69 0.19 8.97 17.87
N ARG A 70 -0.90 9.71 17.99
CA ARG A 70 -1.37 10.59 16.91
C ARG A 70 -0.64 11.92 17.01
N VAL A 71 -0.09 12.36 15.90
CA VAL A 71 0.72 13.58 15.83
C VAL A 71 0.30 14.40 14.62
N SER A 72 0.58 15.69 14.68
CA SER A 72 0.46 16.57 13.51
C SER A 72 1.54 16.27 12.46
N GLU A 73 1.32 16.73 11.23
CA GLU A 73 2.36 16.67 10.20
C GLU A 73 3.64 17.42 10.57
N TRP A 74 3.54 18.52 11.33
CA TRP A 74 4.71 19.32 11.71
C TRP A 74 5.58 18.55 12.71
N GLU A 75 4.95 17.87 13.68
CA GLU A 75 5.66 17.08 14.68
C GLU A 75 6.33 15.87 14.01
N ALA A 76 5.62 15.20 13.09
CA ALA A 76 6.17 14.09 12.33
C ALA A 76 7.38 14.51 11.47
N ARG A 77 7.30 15.66 10.79
CA ARG A 77 8.42 16.21 10.01
C ARG A 77 9.63 16.55 10.88
N ALA A 78 9.41 17.09 12.07
CA ALA A 78 10.51 17.40 13.00
C ALA A 78 11.25 16.13 13.48
N ARG A 79 10.55 15.01 13.63
CA ARG A 79 11.14 13.73 14.08
C ARG A 79 11.78 12.89 12.97
N ARG A 80 11.28 13.02 11.74
CA ARG A 80 11.75 12.27 10.58
C ARG A 80 13.20 12.57 10.16
N GLY A 81 13.73 13.73 10.56
CA GLY A 81 15.08 14.17 10.15
C GLY A 81 15.18 14.45 8.64
N THR A 82 16.39 14.67 8.13
CA THR A 82 16.66 15.08 6.74
C THR A 82 16.87 13.92 5.75
N THR A 83 16.88 12.67 6.21
CA THR A 83 17.34 11.50 5.43
C THR A 83 16.21 10.66 4.81
N SER A 84 14.95 10.95 5.12
CA SER A 84 13.80 10.26 4.54
C SER A 84 13.53 10.69 3.10
N SER A 85 13.34 9.74 2.19
CA SER A 85 13.00 10.02 0.79
C SER A 85 11.60 10.59 0.67
N LEU A 86 11.49 11.87 0.26
CA LEU A 86 10.22 12.50 -0.10
C LEU A 86 9.59 11.88 -1.37
N GLN A 87 10.29 10.99 -2.06
CA GLN A 87 9.85 10.43 -3.35
C GLN A 87 8.88 9.25 -3.23
N ARG A 88 8.68 8.71 -2.01
CA ARG A 88 7.86 7.50 -1.78
C ARG A 88 6.35 7.77 -1.67
N GLY A 89 5.96 9.01 -1.38
CA GLY A 89 4.56 9.42 -1.22
C GLY A 89 4.35 10.33 -0.02
N PRO A 90 3.09 10.70 0.29
CA PRO A 90 2.75 11.45 1.49
C PRO A 90 3.14 10.68 2.74
N LEU A 91 3.74 11.39 3.68
CA LEU A 91 4.05 10.86 4.98
C LEU A 91 2.76 10.74 5.81
N ARG A 92 2.29 9.50 6.06
CA ARG A 92 1.12 9.20 6.90
C ARG A 92 1.44 8.47 8.21
N GLY A 93 2.62 7.86 8.30
CA GLY A 93 3.12 7.12 9.47
C GLY A 93 4.63 7.23 9.63
N LEU A 94 5.12 7.03 10.85
CA LEU A 94 6.54 6.87 11.15
C LEU A 94 6.74 5.99 12.38
N TYR A 95 7.49 4.92 12.22
CA TYR A 95 8.07 4.17 13.33
C TYR A 95 9.40 4.79 13.77
N ASP A 96 9.52 5.05 15.07
CA ASP A 96 10.74 5.48 15.73
C ASP A 96 11.38 4.28 16.48
N PRO A 97 12.51 3.74 16.01
CA PRO A 97 13.15 2.59 16.63
C PRO A 97 13.77 2.89 18.00
N ASP A 98 14.14 4.14 18.29
CA ASP A 98 14.80 4.52 19.55
C ASP A 98 13.80 4.53 20.70
N THR A 99 12.59 5.02 20.44
CA THR A 99 11.51 5.11 21.43
C THR A 99 10.48 3.97 21.32
N GLN A 100 10.55 3.16 20.26
CA GLN A 100 9.57 2.14 19.92
C GLN A 100 8.15 2.72 19.78
N GLU A 101 8.06 3.95 19.26
CA GLU A 101 6.80 4.63 19.00
C GLU A 101 6.38 4.46 17.53
N ILE A 102 5.08 4.27 17.29
CA ILE A 102 4.44 4.46 16.00
C ILE A 102 3.69 5.79 16.05
N LEU A 103 4.08 6.69 15.16
CA LEU A 103 3.48 8.00 14.99
C LEU A 103 2.52 7.97 13.81
N LEU A 104 1.22 8.11 14.09
CA LEU A 104 0.16 8.18 13.09
C LEU A 104 -0.19 9.64 12.85
N ILE A 105 -0.17 10.08 11.60
CA ILE A 105 -0.23 11.49 11.27
C ILE A 105 -1.68 11.90 11.01
N GLU A 106 -2.12 12.95 11.70
CA GLU A 106 -3.49 13.43 11.60
C GLU A 106 -3.75 14.14 10.24
N PRO A 107 -4.94 13.94 9.65
CA PRO A 107 -6.06 13.14 10.16
C PRO A 107 -5.90 11.64 9.84
N TRP A 108 -5.84 10.81 10.89
CA TRP A 108 -5.79 9.35 10.77
C TRP A 108 -7.08 8.73 11.33
N ASP A 109 -7.71 7.83 10.57
CA ASP A 109 -8.97 7.17 10.92
C ASP A 109 -8.81 5.64 11.02
N PRO A 110 -9.09 5.01 12.18
CA PRO A 110 -9.03 3.55 12.32
C PRO A 110 -10.04 2.79 11.47
N ARG A 111 -11.00 3.48 10.83
CA ARG A 111 -12.00 2.89 9.93
C ARG A 111 -11.63 3.06 8.46
N ASN A 112 -10.63 3.89 8.15
CA ASN A 112 -10.15 4.06 6.79
C ASN A 112 -9.11 2.98 6.46
N THR A 113 -9.29 2.29 5.33
CA THR A 113 -8.45 1.15 4.97
C THR A 113 -7.00 1.54 4.67
N GLU A 114 -6.76 2.70 4.07
CA GLU A 114 -5.40 3.20 3.79
C GLU A 114 -4.68 3.60 5.09
N ASP A 115 -5.39 4.24 6.01
CA ASP A 115 -4.86 4.60 7.33
C ASP A 115 -4.47 3.37 8.14
N VAL A 116 -5.32 2.35 8.16
CA VAL A 116 -4.99 1.07 8.81
C VAL A 116 -3.84 0.36 8.10
N SER A 117 -3.74 0.45 6.77
CA SER A 117 -2.58 -0.09 6.04
C SER A 117 -1.28 0.65 6.38
N THR A 118 -1.36 1.93 6.73
CA THR A 118 -0.22 2.71 7.22
C THR A 118 0.20 2.22 8.61
N LEU A 119 -0.76 1.97 9.52
CA LEU A 119 -0.45 1.35 10.81
C LEU A 119 0.23 -0.02 10.64
N LEU A 120 -0.29 -0.86 9.74
CA LEU A 120 0.32 -2.15 9.41
C LEU A 120 1.77 -1.97 8.94
N HIS A 121 2.04 -1.01 8.05
CA HIS A 121 3.40 -0.68 7.58
C HIS A 121 4.34 -0.34 8.73
N GLU A 122 3.93 0.53 9.64
CA GLU A 122 4.76 0.90 10.79
C GLU A 122 4.93 -0.26 11.80
N MET A 123 3.93 -1.13 11.95
CA MET A 123 4.05 -2.36 12.75
C MET A 123 5.06 -3.34 12.13
N ILE A 124 5.16 -3.40 10.80
CA ILE A 124 6.20 -4.19 10.12
C ILE A 124 7.58 -3.63 10.45
N HIS A 125 7.78 -2.32 10.39
CA HIS A 125 9.04 -1.70 10.82
C HIS A 125 9.37 -1.99 12.28
N HIS A 126 8.36 -1.99 13.15
CA HIS A 126 8.54 -2.40 14.54
C HIS A 126 9.09 -3.83 14.65
N ARG A 127 8.51 -4.80 13.92
CA ARG A 127 8.98 -6.20 13.88
C ARG A 127 10.34 -6.36 13.20
N GLN A 128 10.64 -5.54 12.19
CA GLN A 128 11.93 -5.52 11.47
C GLN A 128 13.07 -4.90 12.28
N ALA A 129 12.79 -4.11 13.32
CA ALA A 129 13.80 -3.34 14.05
C ALA A 129 15.01 -4.14 14.57
N PRO A 130 14.89 -5.42 15.02
CA PRO A 130 16.03 -6.22 15.42
C PRO A 130 16.89 -6.72 14.24
N HIS A 131 16.37 -6.69 13.02
CA HIS A 131 17.07 -7.15 11.84
C HIS A 131 18.14 -6.15 11.42
N HIS A 132 19.33 -6.66 11.08
CA HIS A 132 20.40 -5.83 10.57
C HIS A 132 20.21 -5.56 9.07
N TRP A 133 19.87 -4.32 8.74
CA TRP A 133 19.81 -3.85 7.36
C TRP A 133 21.14 -3.25 6.93
N TYR A 134 21.59 -3.60 5.73
CA TYR A 134 22.80 -3.01 5.17
C TYR A 134 22.65 -1.50 4.90
N CYS A 135 21.41 -1.02 4.70
CA CYS A 135 21.07 0.38 4.79
C CYS A 135 19.61 0.54 5.27
N PRO A 136 19.23 1.67 5.90
CA PRO A 136 17.88 1.88 6.39
C PRO A 136 16.77 1.78 5.33
N ALA A 137 17.05 2.13 4.07
CA ALA A 137 16.04 2.08 3.00
C ALA A 137 15.72 0.65 2.54
N ALA A 138 16.60 -0.33 2.77
CA ALA A 138 16.39 -1.72 2.35
C ALA A 138 15.17 -2.37 3.01
N GLN A 139 14.81 -1.93 4.22
CA GLN A 139 13.67 -2.45 4.96
C GLN A 139 12.30 -2.07 4.36
N GLU A 140 12.27 -1.01 3.56
CA GLU A 140 11.04 -0.43 3.01
C GLU A 140 10.37 -1.37 2.00
N LEU A 141 11.13 -2.00 1.11
CA LEU A 141 10.57 -2.86 0.07
C LEU A 141 9.79 -4.06 0.64
N PRO A 142 10.32 -4.86 1.58
CA PRO A 142 9.54 -5.93 2.20
C PRO A 142 8.33 -5.40 3.01
N ALA A 143 8.43 -4.21 3.63
CA ALA A 143 7.31 -3.60 4.33
C ALA A 143 6.16 -3.21 3.37
N TYR A 144 6.47 -2.51 2.28
CA TYR A 144 5.48 -2.15 1.27
C TYR A 144 4.86 -3.36 0.57
N ARG A 145 5.60 -4.45 0.38
CA ARG A 145 5.03 -5.69 -0.18
C ARG A 145 3.98 -6.31 0.74
N LEU A 146 4.18 -6.29 2.05
CA LEU A 146 3.18 -6.76 3.01
C LEU A 146 1.98 -5.80 3.07
N GLN A 147 2.22 -4.49 3.04
CA GLN A 147 1.15 -3.50 2.94
C GLN A 147 0.28 -3.71 1.68
N GLU A 148 0.92 -3.90 0.52
CA GLU A 148 0.25 -4.20 -0.75
C GLU A 148 -0.55 -5.51 -0.68
N ALA A 149 0.00 -6.55 -0.07
CA ALA A 149 -0.71 -7.82 0.08
C ALA A 149 -1.99 -7.66 0.93
N TRP A 150 -1.90 -6.97 2.06
CA TRP A 150 -3.05 -6.71 2.94
C TRP A 150 -4.12 -5.83 2.26
N LEU A 151 -3.70 -4.81 1.51
CA LEU A 151 -4.61 -3.99 0.70
C LEU A 151 -5.24 -4.79 -0.45
N GLY A 152 -4.47 -5.66 -1.09
CA GLY A 152 -4.89 -6.49 -2.22
C GLY A 152 -6.01 -7.46 -1.89
N GLU A 153 -5.99 -8.03 -0.67
CA GLU A 153 -7.09 -8.83 -0.11
C GLU A 153 -8.41 -8.05 -0.05
N ARG A 154 -8.33 -6.72 0.11
CA ARG A 154 -9.46 -5.79 0.20
C ARG A 154 -9.77 -5.10 -1.13
N GLY A 155 -9.11 -5.52 -2.22
CA GLY A 155 -9.31 -4.96 -3.56
C GLY A 155 -8.71 -3.57 -3.76
N LEU A 156 -7.77 -3.16 -2.90
CA LEU A 156 -7.04 -1.90 -2.98
C LEU A 156 -5.58 -2.13 -3.36
N GLN A 157 -4.85 -1.05 -3.59
CA GLN A 157 -3.42 -1.03 -3.87
C GLN A 157 -2.76 0.06 -3.01
N ALA A 158 -1.50 -0.14 -2.65
CA ALA A 158 -0.71 0.85 -1.95
C ALA A 158 -0.47 2.07 -2.85
N GLU A 159 -0.84 3.25 -2.37
CA GLU A 159 -0.60 4.52 -3.06
C GLU A 159 0.84 5.00 -2.85
N VAL A 160 1.78 4.29 -3.48
CA VAL A 160 3.22 4.53 -3.34
C VAL A 160 3.90 4.60 -4.69
N ASN A 161 5.00 5.35 -4.77
CA ASN A 161 5.86 5.31 -5.95
C ASN A 161 6.73 4.04 -5.92
N TRP A 162 6.22 2.94 -6.47
CA TRP A 162 6.92 1.65 -6.50
C TRP A 162 8.32 1.70 -7.12
N VAL A 163 8.52 2.55 -8.14
CA VAL A 163 9.85 2.73 -8.74
C VAL A 163 10.79 3.35 -7.73
N ALA A 164 10.37 4.40 -7.03
CA ALA A 164 11.17 5.01 -5.96
C ALA A 164 11.43 4.04 -4.80
N VAL A 165 10.43 3.25 -4.38
CA VAL A 165 10.60 2.23 -3.32
C VAL A 165 11.68 1.21 -3.72
N VAL A 166 11.62 0.66 -4.93
CA VAL A 166 12.58 -0.34 -5.40
C VAL A 166 13.98 0.25 -5.55
N LEU A 167 14.11 1.45 -6.12
CA LEU A 167 15.41 2.11 -6.27
C LEU A 167 16.02 2.46 -4.91
N ASP A 168 15.22 3.01 -3.98
CA ASP A 168 15.66 3.37 -2.63
C ASP A 168 16.10 2.15 -1.84
N ALA A 169 15.34 1.05 -1.93
CA ALA A 169 15.67 -0.20 -1.26
C ALA A 169 16.95 -0.86 -1.80
N GLY A 170 17.40 -0.48 -3.00
CA GLY A 170 18.70 -0.88 -3.55
C GLY A 170 19.89 -0.18 -2.86
N CYS A 171 19.65 0.91 -2.13
CA CYS A 171 20.66 1.68 -1.38
C CYS A 171 21.87 2.15 -2.21
N THR A 172 21.70 2.32 -3.53
CA THR A 172 22.74 2.89 -4.39
C THR A 172 22.97 4.36 -4.04
N SER A 173 24.23 4.82 -4.07
CA SER A 173 24.52 6.25 -3.93
C SER A 173 23.72 7.03 -4.98
N ARG A 174 22.93 8.01 -4.52
CA ARG A 174 22.17 8.90 -5.41
C ARG A 174 23.04 9.97 -6.04
N ASP A 175 24.22 10.17 -5.48
CA ASP A 175 25.18 11.16 -5.93
C ASP A 175 26.42 10.45 -6.50
N ILE A 176 26.48 10.40 -7.83
CA ILE A 176 27.65 9.95 -8.59
C ILE A 176 27.97 11.11 -9.54
N HIS A 177 28.94 11.93 -9.14
CA HIS A 177 29.50 12.96 -9.99
C HIS A 177 30.85 12.50 -10.54
N PRO A 178 31.16 12.77 -11.81
CA PRO A 178 32.50 12.55 -12.32
C PRO A 178 33.50 13.47 -11.61
N ASP A 179 34.68 12.95 -11.27
CA ASP A 179 35.82 13.72 -10.75
C ASP A 179 36.29 14.81 -11.73
#